data_AF-I4D862-F1
#
_entry.id   AF-I4D862-F1
#
_cell.length_a   1.000
_cell.length_b   1.000
_cell.length_c   1.000
_cell.angle_alpha   90.00
_cell.angle_beta   90.00
_cell.angle_gamma   90.00
#
_symmetry.space_group_name_H-M   'P 1'
#
loop_
_entity.id
_entity.type
_entity.pdbx_description
1 polymer ?
#
loop_
_entity_poly.entity_id
_entity_poly.type
_entity_poly.pdbx_seq_one_letter_code
_entity_poly.pdbx_strand_id
1 'polypeptide(L)'
;MRLKEKTHRKFVDFFEKISNMYQGQDFELAYSDIQRETGAASVTLKRAIQALAEDGVLDVQPGRNSRYARFKYLLTSQTIEGTMESSPEENEKTNEEINEYEQQSKDTMNENVQELLQLVDHLRRRVRNQEMSIALLQDRLAEIEDKLRKR
;
A
#
# COMPACT_ATOMS: atom_id res chain seq x y z
N MET A 1 10.12 9.12 19.91
CA MET A 1 9.11 9.17 21.00
C MET A 1 8.65 7.72 21.23
N ARG A 2 9.02 7.07 22.34
CA ARG A 2 8.86 5.61 22.51
C ARG A 2 7.39 5.19 22.60
N LEU A 3 7.01 4.15 21.86
CA LEU A 3 5.72 3.48 22.01
C LEU A 3 5.61 2.84 23.40
N LYS A 4 4.40 2.65 23.93
CA LYS A 4 4.19 1.85 25.15
C LYS A 4 4.69 0.42 24.91
N GLU A 5 5.55 -0.11 25.78
CA GLU A 5 6.19 -1.43 25.64
C GLU A 5 5.20 -2.57 25.33
N LYS A 6 4.01 -2.54 25.94
CA LYS A 6 2.95 -3.54 25.70
C LYS A 6 2.50 -3.59 24.24
N THR A 7 2.48 -2.45 23.56
CA THR A 7 2.07 -2.36 22.16
C THR A 7 3.22 -2.80 21.26
N HIS A 8 4.45 -2.37 21.56
CA HIS A 8 5.64 -2.76 20.83
C HIS A 8 5.82 -4.29 20.81
N ARG A 9 5.70 -4.94 21.99
CA ARG A 9 5.81 -6.41 22.10
C ARG A 9 4.80 -7.16 21.23
N LYS A 10 3.54 -6.71 21.20
CA LYS A 10 2.50 -7.32 20.34
C LYS A 10 2.84 -7.25 18.85
N PHE A 11 3.47 -6.17 18.40
CA PHE A 11 3.88 -6.06 17.01
C PHE A 11 5.09 -6.94 16.71
N VAL A 12 6.07 -7.03 17.61
CA VAL A 12 7.19 -7.96 17.49
C VAL A 12 6.68 -9.40 17.39
N ASP A 13 5.83 -9.84 18.32
CA ASP A 13 5.26 -11.20 18.34
C ASP A 13 4.49 -11.50 17.05
N PHE A 14 3.75 -10.51 16.51
CA PHE A 14 3.03 -10.64 15.24
C PHE A 14 3.99 -10.81 14.06
N PHE A 15 4.97 -9.92 13.92
CA PHE A 15 5.91 -9.97 12.81
C PHE A 15 6.83 -11.20 12.89
N GLU A 16 7.18 -11.66 14.08
CA GLU A 16 7.90 -12.92 14.29
C GLU A 16 7.07 -14.13 13.83
N LYS A 17 5.79 -14.19 14.20
CA LYS A 17 4.87 -15.26 13.77
C LYS A 17 4.71 -15.29 12.24
N ILE A 18 4.58 -14.12 11.62
CA ILE A 18 4.49 -14.01 10.15
C ILE A 18 5.83 -14.39 9.51
N SER A 19 6.95 -13.88 10.02
CA SER A 19 8.29 -14.24 9.53
C SER A 19 8.54 -15.75 9.58
N ASN A 20 8.12 -16.43 10.65
CA ASN A 20 8.22 -17.88 10.77
C ASN A 20 7.37 -18.62 9.72
N MET A 21 6.21 -18.07 9.35
CA MET A 21 5.37 -18.61 8.28
C MET A 21 6.03 -18.47 6.89
N TYR A 22 6.71 -17.35 6.66
CA TYR A 22 7.42 -17.05 5.41
C TYR A 22 8.91 -17.44 5.44
N GLN A 23 9.35 -18.26 6.41
CA GLN A 23 10.73 -18.76 6.54
C GLN A 23 11.81 -17.67 6.55
N GLY A 24 11.51 -16.48 7.07
CA GLY A 24 12.43 -15.35 7.10
C GLY A 24 12.66 -14.67 5.74
N GLN A 25 11.88 -15.02 4.71
CA GLN A 25 11.85 -14.29 3.45
C GLN A 25 10.98 -13.03 3.56
N ASP A 26 11.18 -12.10 2.63
CA ASP A 26 10.37 -10.89 2.50
C ASP A 26 8.90 -11.25 2.28
N PHE A 27 7.99 -10.60 3.02
CA PHE A 27 6.55 -10.79 2.86
C PHE A 27 5.83 -9.48 2.64
N GLU A 28 4.85 -9.48 1.72
CA GLU A 28 3.96 -8.35 1.47
C GLU A 28 2.68 -8.51 2.30
N LEU A 29 2.33 -7.51 3.12
CA LEU A 29 1.12 -7.54 3.92
C LEU A 29 0.32 -6.24 3.78
N ALA A 30 -1.01 -6.35 3.80
CA ALA A 30 -1.88 -5.18 3.85
C ALA A 30 -1.86 -4.57 5.25
N TYR A 31 -1.84 -3.24 5.34
CA TYR A 31 -1.99 -2.56 6.63
C TYR A 31 -3.29 -2.97 7.34
N SER A 32 -4.38 -3.21 6.59
CA SER A 32 -5.65 -3.66 7.16
C SER A 32 -5.55 -5.01 7.88
N ASP A 33 -4.71 -5.92 7.39
CA ASP A 33 -4.59 -7.26 7.96
C ASP A 33 -3.78 -7.20 9.26
N ILE A 34 -2.74 -6.35 9.29
CA ILE A 34 -2.03 -6.05 10.54
C ILE A 34 -2.97 -5.43 11.55
N GLN A 35 -3.83 -4.49 11.14
CA GLN A 35 -4.81 -3.88 12.05
C GLN A 35 -5.83 -4.88 12.60
N ARG A 36 -6.29 -5.84 11.77
CA ARG A 36 -7.21 -6.89 12.20
C ARG A 36 -6.59 -7.81 13.23
N GLU A 37 -5.35 -8.23 13.02
CA GLU A 37 -4.66 -9.16 13.93
C GLU A 37 -4.19 -8.48 15.22
N THR A 38 -3.64 -7.27 15.10
CA THR A 38 -3.11 -6.53 16.27
C THR A 38 -4.17 -5.74 17.02
N GLY A 39 -5.34 -5.52 16.41
CA GLY A 39 -6.42 -4.68 16.94
C GLY A 39 -6.06 -3.20 17.04
N ALA A 40 -4.98 -2.76 16.38
CA ALA A 40 -4.46 -1.41 16.50
C ALA A 40 -5.06 -0.44 15.48
N ALA A 41 -5.31 0.80 15.91
CA ALA A 41 -5.69 1.89 15.02
C ALA A 41 -4.56 2.22 14.02
N SER A 42 -4.91 2.80 12.88
CA SER A 42 -3.97 3.07 11.77
C SER A 42 -2.80 3.97 12.16
N VAL A 43 -3.07 4.98 13.00
CA VAL A 43 -2.04 5.87 13.53
C VAL A 43 -1.06 5.12 14.43
N THR A 44 -1.55 4.21 15.25
CA THR A 44 -0.73 3.37 16.15
C THR A 44 0.13 2.40 15.34
N LEU A 45 -0.45 1.79 14.29
CA LEU A 45 0.28 0.91 13.37
C LEU A 45 1.46 1.63 12.71
N LYS A 46 1.24 2.80 12.11
CA LYS A 46 2.31 3.57 11.47
C LYS A 46 3.44 3.90 12.44
N ARG A 47 3.10 4.32 13.67
CA ARG A 47 4.09 4.60 14.71
C ARG A 47 4.83 3.35 15.17
N ALA A 48 4.15 2.21 15.26
CA ALA A 48 4.77 0.95 15.64
C ALA A 48 5.76 0.46 14.58
N ILE A 49 5.38 0.53 13.30
CA ILE A 49 6.25 0.18 12.17
C ILE A 49 7.49 1.09 12.14
N GLN A 50 7.32 2.40 12.32
CA GLN A 50 8.45 3.33 12.41
C GLN A 50 9.37 3.00 13.58
N ALA A 51 8.81 2.76 14.77
CA ALA A 51 9.62 2.38 15.94
C ALA A 51 10.38 1.07 15.71
N LEU A 52 9.76 0.07 15.09
CA LEU A 52 10.40 -1.21 14.79
C LEU A 52 11.48 -1.11 13.71
N ALA A 53 11.33 -0.18 12.76
CA ALA A 53 12.36 0.13 11.78
C ALA A 53 13.53 0.90 12.41
N GLU A 54 13.24 1.87 13.30
CA GLU A 54 14.26 2.58 14.09
C GLU A 54 15.04 1.63 15.02
N ASP A 55 14.35 0.65 15.61
CA ASP A 55 14.95 -0.36 16.50
C ASP A 55 15.69 -1.47 15.72
N GLY A 56 15.71 -1.41 14.37
CA GLY A 56 16.42 -2.38 13.52
C GLY A 56 15.82 -3.78 13.48
N VAL A 57 14.58 -3.94 13.94
CA VAL A 57 13.87 -5.23 14.00
C VAL A 57 13.26 -5.58 12.63
N LEU A 58 12.84 -4.57 11.88
CA LEU A 58 12.11 -4.71 10.61
C LEU A 58 12.62 -3.71 9.57
N ASP A 59 12.83 -4.16 8.34
CA ASP A 59 12.95 -3.29 7.18
C ASP A 59 11.60 -3.20 6.45
N VAL A 60 11.23 -2.00 6.03
CA VAL A 60 9.89 -1.66 5.54
C VAL A 60 10.03 -0.98 4.19
N GLN A 61 9.59 -1.68 3.15
CA GLN A 61 9.52 -1.14 1.80
C GLN A 61 8.07 -0.87 1.41
N PRO A 62 7.77 0.23 0.69
CA PRO A 62 6.43 0.46 0.17
C PRO A 62 6.06 -0.70 -0.78
N GLY A 63 4.87 -1.27 -0.60
CA GLY A 63 4.37 -2.36 -1.43
C GLY A 63 3.82 -1.85 -2.76
N ARG A 64 3.03 -2.70 -3.43
CA ARG A 64 2.44 -2.39 -4.76
C ARG A 64 1.59 -1.11 -4.78
N ASN A 65 1.03 -0.73 -3.64
CA ASN A 65 0.30 0.54 -3.46
C ASN A 65 0.36 0.98 -1.98
N SER A 66 -0.21 2.14 -1.66
CA SER A 66 -0.20 2.69 -0.29
C SER A 66 -0.95 1.86 0.76
N ARG A 67 -1.63 0.77 0.39
CA ARG A 67 -2.35 -0.15 1.29
C ARG A 67 -1.49 -1.33 1.73
N TYR A 68 -0.45 -1.67 0.98
CA TYR A 68 0.44 -2.79 1.24
C TYR A 68 1.85 -2.30 1.55
N ALA A 69 2.56 -3.06 2.36
CA ALA A 69 3.97 -2.86 2.60
C ALA A 69 4.68 -4.21 2.56
N ARG A 70 5.90 -4.19 2.02
CA ARG A 70 6.83 -5.31 2.12
C ARG A 70 7.61 -5.16 3.40
N PHE A 71 7.62 -6.22 4.19
CA PHE A 71 8.31 -6.30 5.46
C PHE A 71 9.38 -7.37 5.37
N LYS A 72 10.57 -7.04 5.88
CA LYS A 72 11.67 -7.98 6.07
C LYS A 72 12.03 -8.00 7.55
N TYR A 73 11.85 -9.14 8.19
CA TYR A 73 12.17 -9.30 9.61
C TYR A 73 13.67 -9.61 9.76
N LEU A 74 14.41 -8.71 10.40
CA LEU A 74 15.87 -8.78 10.49
C LEU A 74 16.36 -9.56 11.72
N LEU A 75 15.50 -9.81 12.71
CA LEU A 75 15.89 -10.45 13.97
C LEU A 75 16.22 -11.96 13.79
N THR A 76 15.70 -12.60 12.75
CA THR A 76 16.05 -13.99 12.39
C THR A 76 17.28 -14.11 11.48
N SER A 77 17.80 -13.00 10.93
CA SER A 77 19.00 -13.02 10.07
C SER A 77 20.29 -13.23 10.88
N GLN A 78 20.32 -12.81 12.16
CA GLN A 78 21.52 -12.99 13.01
C GLN A 78 21.79 -14.44 13.41
N THR A 79 20.83 -15.36 13.27
CA THR A 79 21.03 -16.79 13.56
C THR A 79 21.40 -17.63 12.34
N ILE A 80 21.40 -17.06 11.13
CA ILE A 80 21.78 -17.78 9.89
C ILE A 80 23.10 -17.24 9.30
N GLU A 81 23.65 -16.13 9.80
CA GLU A 81 25.01 -15.67 9.44
C GLU A 81 26.10 -16.32 10.31
N GLY A 82 26.03 -17.64 10.41
CA GLY A 82 26.99 -18.48 11.10
C GLY A 82 27.73 -19.45 10.19
N THR A 83 27.67 -19.35 8.86
CA THR A 83 28.60 -20.07 7.97
C THR A 83 28.54 -19.48 6.55
N MET A 84 29.52 -18.66 6.18
CA MET A 84 30.20 -18.81 4.89
C MET A 84 31.42 -17.88 4.86
N GLU A 85 32.55 -18.49 5.22
CA GLU A 85 33.87 -18.05 4.79
C GLU A 85 33.89 -17.85 3.26
N SER A 86 34.42 -16.70 2.86
CA SER A 86 35.20 -16.46 1.65
C SER A 86 35.22 -17.55 0.56
N SER A 87 34.63 -17.25 -0.61
CA SER A 87 35.34 -17.35 -1.90
C SER A 87 34.60 -16.56 -2.99
N PRO A 88 35.30 -15.87 -3.90
CA PRO A 88 34.69 -15.14 -5.01
C PRO A 88 34.68 -16.02 -6.26
N GLU A 89 33.51 -16.40 -6.78
CA GLU A 89 33.32 -16.79 -8.19
C GLU A 89 31.84 -17.05 -8.48
N GLU A 90 31.43 -16.80 -9.72
CA GLU A 90 30.07 -16.96 -10.29
C GLU A 90 29.11 -15.77 -10.15
N ASN A 91 29.60 -14.62 -10.61
CA ASN A 91 28.76 -13.53 -11.13
C ASN A 91 28.42 -13.87 -12.59
N GLU A 92 27.22 -14.38 -12.90
CA GLU A 92 26.63 -14.24 -14.26
C GLU A 92 25.19 -14.76 -14.46
N LYS A 93 24.53 -15.45 -13.51
CA LYS A 93 23.17 -16.01 -13.77
C LYS A 93 21.98 -15.22 -13.24
N THR A 94 22.16 -14.09 -12.57
CA THR A 94 21.07 -13.40 -11.85
C THR A 94 20.45 -12.21 -12.60
N ASN A 95 20.89 -11.91 -13.83
CA ASN A 95 20.41 -10.72 -14.57
C ASN A 95 19.16 -10.97 -15.43
N GLU A 96 18.80 -12.23 -15.73
CA GLU A 96 17.64 -12.52 -16.59
C GLU A 96 16.31 -12.53 -15.80
N GLU A 97 16.30 -13.07 -14.58
CA GLU A 97 15.08 -13.12 -13.75
C GLU A 97 14.65 -11.71 -13.28
N ILE A 98 15.59 -10.83 -12.96
CA ILE A 98 15.28 -9.44 -12.53
C ILE A 98 14.58 -8.66 -13.66
N ASN A 99 14.93 -8.93 -14.92
CA ASN A 99 14.35 -8.25 -16.07
C ASN A 99 12.89 -8.67 -16.33
N GLU A 100 12.54 -9.95 -16.17
CA GLU A 100 11.15 -10.42 -16.33
C GLU A 100 10.21 -9.88 -15.24
N TYR A 101 10.66 -9.80 -13.99
CA TYR A 101 9.85 -9.20 -12.91
C TYR A 101 9.67 -7.68 -13.09
N GLU A 102 10.68 -6.97 -13.59
CA GLU A 102 10.55 -5.56 -13.94
C GLU A 102 9.62 -5.32 -15.12
N GLN A 103 9.65 -6.19 -16.14
CA GLN A 103 8.77 -6.08 -17.30
C GLN A 103 7.31 -6.40 -16.94
N GLN A 104 7.05 -7.47 -16.19
CA GLN A 104 5.71 -7.78 -15.66
C GLN A 104 5.19 -6.67 -14.73
N SER A 105 6.06 -6.05 -13.92
CA SER A 105 5.69 -4.90 -13.10
C SER A 105 5.37 -3.65 -13.93
N LYS A 106 6.06 -3.43 -15.06
CA LYS A 106 5.78 -2.30 -15.97
C LYS A 106 4.50 -2.52 -16.76
N ASP A 107 4.22 -3.75 -17.18
CA ASP A 107 3.00 -4.10 -17.91
C ASP A 107 1.76 -3.97 -17.02
N THR A 108 1.82 -4.48 -15.80
CA THR A 108 0.75 -4.27 -14.80
C THR A 108 0.58 -2.79 -14.43
N MET A 109 1.67 -2.02 -14.37
CA MET A 109 1.58 -0.57 -14.15
C MET A 109 0.90 0.15 -15.32
N ASN A 110 1.20 -0.23 -16.56
CA ASN A 110 0.55 0.31 -17.76
C ASN A 110 -0.95 -0.02 -17.81
N GLU A 111 -1.34 -1.24 -17.45
CA GLU A 111 -2.75 -1.63 -17.34
C GLU A 111 -3.48 -0.78 -16.29
N ASN A 112 -2.90 -0.61 -15.10
CA ASN A 112 -3.46 0.25 -14.06
C ASN A 112 -3.59 1.72 -14.51
N VAL A 113 -2.63 2.23 -15.27
CA VAL A 113 -2.69 3.59 -15.85
C VAL A 113 -3.83 3.69 -16.87
N GLN A 114 -4.02 2.68 -17.71
CA GLN A 114 -5.13 2.64 -18.67
C GLN A 114 -6.49 2.58 -17.97
N GLU A 115 -6.64 1.77 -16.93
CA GLU A 115 -7.85 1.72 -16.12
C GLU A 115 -8.16 3.08 -15.46
N LEU A 116 -7.14 3.75 -14.92
CA LEU A 116 -7.29 5.09 -14.37
C LEU A 116 -7.76 6.10 -15.42
N LEU A 117 -7.19 6.06 -16.63
CA LEU A 117 -7.59 6.93 -17.74
C LEU A 117 -9.06 6.71 -18.12
N GLN A 118 -9.48 5.44 -18.20
CA GLN A 118 -10.88 5.11 -18.45
C GLN A 118 -11.78 5.66 -17.35
N LEU A 119 -11.42 5.49 -16.07
CA LEU A 119 -12.21 6.02 -14.95
C LEU A 119 -12.33 7.55 -15.01
N VAL A 120 -11.23 8.25 -15.32
CA VAL A 120 -11.22 9.71 -15.49
C VAL A 120 -12.16 10.13 -16.62
N ASP A 121 -12.15 9.43 -17.75
CA ASP A 121 -13.04 9.74 -18.87
C ASP A 121 -14.52 9.49 -18.53
N HIS A 122 -14.83 8.43 -17.79
CA HIS A 122 -16.18 8.19 -17.28
C HIS A 122 -16.64 9.31 -16.34
N LEU A 123 -15.77 9.75 -15.43
CA LEU A 123 -16.05 10.87 -14.53
C LEU A 123 -16.27 12.17 -15.31
N ARG A 124 -15.45 12.48 -16.32
CA ARG A 124 -15.62 13.65 -17.18
C ARG A 124 -16.96 13.64 -17.91
N ARG A 125 -17.38 12.49 -18.45
CA ARG A 125 -18.70 12.34 -19.10
C ARG A 125 -19.83 12.54 -18.09
N ARG A 126 -19.70 11.97 -16.89
CA ARG A 126 -20.70 12.14 -15.82
C ARG A 126 -20.84 13.60 -15.40
N VAL A 127 -19.74 14.33 -15.25
CA VAL A 127 -19.74 15.75 -14.90
C VAL A 127 -20.48 16.56 -15.96
N ARG A 128 -20.18 16.36 -17.25
CA ARG A 128 -20.90 17.06 -18.34
C ARG A 128 -22.41 16.78 -18.32
N ASN A 129 -22.81 15.54 -18.07
CA ASN A 129 -24.23 15.18 -17.96
C ASN A 129 -24.90 15.86 -16.76
N GLN A 130 -24.19 15.96 -15.63
CA GLN A 130 -24.67 16.67 -14.45
C GLN A 130 -24.78 18.17 -14.71
N GLU A 131 -23.79 18.78 -15.35
CA GLU A 131 -23.80 20.20 -15.75
C GLU A 131 -25.00 20.51 -16.65
N MET A 132 -25.26 19.68 -17.66
CA MET A 132 -26.42 19.82 -18.53
C MET A 132 -27.74 19.67 -17.77
N SER A 133 -27.81 18.71 -16.85
CA SER A 133 -29.01 18.49 -16.02
C SER A 133 -29.27 19.68 -15.09
N ILE A 134 -28.21 20.26 -14.52
CA ILE A 134 -28.28 21.45 -13.66
C ILE A 134 -28.78 22.65 -14.47
N ALA A 135 -28.26 22.86 -15.69
CA ALA A 135 -28.71 23.95 -16.56
C ALA A 135 -30.23 23.85 -16.84
N LEU A 136 -30.72 22.65 -17.18
CA LEU A 136 -32.16 22.44 -17.40
C LEU A 136 -32.99 22.70 -16.14
N LEU A 137 -32.50 22.32 -14.96
CA LEU A 137 -33.18 22.59 -13.70
C LEU A 137 -33.19 24.09 -13.37
N GLN A 138 -32.12 24.81 -13.67
CA GLN A 138 -32.04 26.26 -13.51
C GLN A 138 -33.05 26.98 -14.41
N ASP A 139 -33.16 26.57 -15.68
CA ASP A 139 -34.15 27.13 -16.61
C ASP A 139 -35.59 26.92 -16.09
N ARG A 140 -35.89 25.71 -15.59
CA ARG A 140 -37.20 25.40 -15.02
C ARG A 140 -37.48 26.17 -13.73
N LEU A 141 -36.48 26.36 -12.88
CA LEU A 141 -36.61 27.20 -11.68
C LEU A 141 -36.92 28.65 -12.07
N ALA A 142 -36.21 29.20 -13.05
CA ALA A 142 -36.47 30.55 -13.54
C ALA A 142 -37.90 30.70 -14.08
N GLU A 143 -38.41 29.74 -14.86
CA GLU A 143 -39.80 29.73 -15.33
C GLU A 143 -40.83 29.74 -14.17
N ILE A 144 -40.55 29.00 -13.09
CA ILE A 144 -41.43 28.93 -11.91
C ILE A 144 -41.37 30.24 -11.13
N GLU A 145 -40.17 30.79 -10.91
CA GLU A 145 -39.98 32.07 -10.24
C GLU A 145 -40.71 33.19 -10.96
N ASP A 146 -40.65 33.22 -12.30
CA ASP A 146 -41.38 34.17 -13.13
C ASP A 146 -42.90 34.07 -12.96
N LYS A 147 -43.44 32.85 -12.91
CA LYS A 147 -44.88 32.61 -12.69
C LYS A 147 -45.32 33.04 -11.30
N LEU A 148 -44.45 32.89 -10.29
CA LEU A 148 -44.73 33.30 -8.93
C LEU A 148 -44.65 34.82 -8.76
N ARG A 149 -43.69 35.50 -9.40
CA ARG A 149 -43.52 36.97 -9.32
C ARG A 149 -44.50 37.77 -10.16
N LYS A 150 -45.11 37.17 -11.19
CA LYS A 150 -46.13 37.82 -12.04
C LYS A 150 -47.56 37.69 -11.48
N ARG A 151 -47.74 37.14 -10.28
CA ARG A 151 -48.97 37.20 -9.47
C ARG A 151 -48.89 38.35 -8.48
#